data_AF-A0A7C9CMZ1-F1
#
_entry.id   AF-A0A7C9CMZ1-F1
#
_cell.length_a   1.000
_cell.length_b   1.000
_cell.length_c   1.000
_cell.angle_alpha   90.00
_cell.angle_beta   90.00
_cell.angle_gamma   90.00
#
_symmetry.space_group_name_H-M   'P 1'
#
loop_
_entity.id
_entity.type
_entity.pdbx_description
1 polymer ?
#
loop_
_entity_poly.entity_id
_entity_poly.type
_entity_poly.pdbx_seq_one_letter_code
_entity_poly.pdbx_strand_id
1 'polypeptide(L)'
;RIGPYVCAEWNFGGFPVWLKYVPGISFRTDNEPFKIAMQGFTDKIVSLMKSHNLFESQGGPIILSQIENEYGRERALFGQAGYNYMTWAANMALSTQTGVPWVMCKDTAAPDPIINSCNGFYCHQFTPNRPYKPKLWTEAWSGWFTEFGGPHHQRPVQDLAFAVAR
;
A
#
# COMPACT_ATOMS: atom_id res chain seq x y z
N ARG A 1 7.42 -1.00 0.85
CA ARG A 1 5.99 -0.61 0.91
C ARG A 1 5.81 0.24 2.15
N ILE A 2 5.57 1.55 2.01
CA ILE A 2 5.69 2.50 3.14
C ILE A 2 4.40 2.53 3.98
N GLY A 3 3.23 2.40 3.36
CA GLY A 3 1.94 2.42 4.08
C GLY A 3 1.43 3.84 4.30
N PRO A 4 1.33 4.36 5.54
CA PRO A 4 1.82 3.79 6.80
C PRO A 4 0.89 2.76 7.44
N TYR A 5 -0.38 2.69 7.01
CA TYR A 5 -1.16 1.48 7.23
C TYR A 5 -0.60 0.37 6.35
N VAL A 6 -0.23 -0.76 6.96
CA VAL A 6 0.38 -1.90 6.25
C VAL A 6 -0.40 -3.19 6.37
N CYS A 7 -1.46 -3.22 7.19
CA CYS A 7 -2.15 -4.46 7.57
C CYS A 7 -1.14 -5.47 8.16
N ALA A 8 -0.67 -6.40 7.32
CA ALA A 8 0.46 -7.30 7.54
C ALA A 8 0.33 -8.22 8.76
N GLU A 9 -0.90 -8.44 9.24
CA GLU A 9 -1.16 -9.14 10.51
C GLU A 9 -0.32 -8.58 11.65
N TRP A 10 0.02 -7.29 11.55
CA TRP A 10 0.90 -6.60 12.45
C TRP A 10 0.08 -5.80 13.44
N ASN A 11 0.61 -5.65 14.66
CA ASN A 11 -0.09 -4.96 15.73
C ASN A 11 -0.61 -3.59 15.26
N PHE A 12 -1.91 -3.40 15.43
CA PHE A 12 -2.63 -2.18 15.04
C PHE A 12 -2.43 -1.73 13.58
N GLY A 13 -2.15 -2.67 12.68
CA GLY A 13 -1.95 -2.42 11.24
C GLY A 13 -0.73 -1.56 10.92
N GLY A 14 0.22 -1.45 11.86
CA GLY A 14 1.41 -0.60 11.75
C GLY A 14 1.28 0.76 12.41
N PHE A 15 0.07 1.18 12.81
CA PHE A 15 -0.09 2.46 13.48
C PHE A 15 0.48 2.43 14.91
N PRO A 16 1.13 3.52 15.36
CA PRO A 16 1.44 3.66 16.77
C PRO A 16 0.16 3.87 17.58
N VAL A 17 0.02 3.14 18.70
CA VAL A 17 -1.19 3.18 19.54
C VAL A 17 -1.49 4.60 20.05
N TRP A 18 -0.46 5.39 20.37
CA TRP A 18 -0.64 6.77 20.85
C TRP A 18 -1.35 7.66 19.82
N LEU A 19 -1.26 7.35 18.52
CA LEU A 19 -1.90 8.14 17.47
C LEU A 19 -3.41 8.17 17.64
N LYS A 20 -4.02 7.10 18.16
CA LYS A 20 -5.47 7.02 18.43
C LYS A 20 -5.97 8.09 19.40
N TYR A 21 -5.09 8.62 20.26
CA TYR A 21 -5.45 9.59 21.28
C TYR A 21 -5.19 11.04 20.87
N VAL A 22 -4.72 11.27 19.63
CA VAL A 22 -4.62 12.62 19.08
C VAL A 22 -6.02 13.23 18.96
N PRO A 23 -6.27 14.44 19.49
CA PRO A 23 -7.60 15.05 19.45
C PRO A 23 -8.17 15.15 18.03
N GLY A 24 -9.42 14.71 17.85
CA GLY A 24 -10.13 14.80 16.58
C GLY A 24 -9.64 13.83 15.49
N ILE A 25 -8.82 12.84 15.83
CA ILE A 25 -8.28 11.90 14.84
C ILE A 25 -9.31 10.86 14.39
N SER A 26 -9.35 10.62 13.09
CA SER A 26 -10.07 9.52 12.46
C SER A 26 -9.16 8.87 11.43
N PHE A 27 -8.91 7.58 11.60
CA PHE A 27 -7.93 6.88 10.78
C PHE A 27 -8.43 6.61 9.37
N ARG A 28 -7.49 6.68 8.42
CA ARG A 28 -7.67 6.27 7.02
C ARG A 28 -8.95 6.86 6.41
N THR A 29 -9.14 8.16 6.57
CA THR A 29 -10.24 8.93 5.96
C THR A 29 -9.79 10.38 5.78
N ASP A 30 -10.62 11.23 5.19
CA ASP A 30 -10.33 12.64 4.96
C ASP A 30 -10.39 13.43 6.28
N ASN A 31 -9.35 13.25 7.10
CA ASN A 31 -9.22 13.77 8.46
C ASN A 31 -7.87 14.46 8.61
N GLU A 32 -7.88 15.75 8.93
CA GLU A 32 -6.67 16.57 8.96
C GLU A 32 -5.60 16.10 9.96
N PRO A 33 -5.93 15.78 11.24
CA PRO A 33 -4.95 15.22 12.17
C PRO A 33 -4.27 13.95 11.64
N PHE A 34 -5.04 13.06 11.01
CA PHE A 34 -4.51 11.83 10.43
C PHE A 34 -3.63 12.10 9.21
N LYS A 35 -4.07 12.99 8.30
CA LYS A 35 -3.31 13.38 7.10
C LYS A 35 -1.95 13.98 7.48
N ILE A 36 -1.91 14.88 8.47
CA ILE A 36 -0.66 15.46 8.99
C ILE A 36 0.27 14.37 9.54
N ALA A 37 -0.25 13.46 10.36
CA ALA A 37 0.56 12.39 10.94
C ALA A 37 1.12 11.42 9.87
N MET A 38 0.28 11.01 8.92
CA MET A 38 0.65 10.13 7.81
C MET A 38 1.70 10.79 6.90
N GLN A 39 1.49 12.05 6.53
CA GLN A 39 2.43 12.81 5.70
C GLN A 39 3.77 12.96 6.42
N GLY A 40 3.77 13.39 7.69
CA GLY A 40 5.01 13.56 8.46
C GLY A 40 5.84 12.27 8.56
N PHE A 41 5.20 11.12 8.74
CA PHE A 41 5.90 9.83 8.70
C PHE A 41 6.41 9.48 7.30
N THR A 42 5.59 9.66 6.27
CA THR A 42 5.96 9.35 4.87
C THR A 42 7.14 10.22 4.42
N ASP A 43 7.08 11.52 4.67
CA ASP A 43 8.14 12.48 4.36
C ASP A 43 9.44 12.12 5.07
N LYS A 44 9.37 11.72 6.35
CA LYS A 44 10.53 11.25 7.11
C LYS A 44 11.18 10.02 6.48
N ILE A 45 10.39 9.00 6.14
CA ILE A 45 10.92 7.77 5.52
C ILE A 45 11.51 8.08 4.15
N VAL A 46 10.81 8.82 3.29
CA VAL A 46 11.32 9.16 1.95
C VAL A 46 12.59 10.00 2.06
N SER A 47 12.64 10.99 2.96
CA SER A 47 13.85 11.81 3.17
C SER A 47 15.03 10.98 3.65
N LEU A 48 14.81 10.02 4.55
CA LEU A 48 15.85 9.11 5.02
C LEU A 48 16.36 8.22 3.88
N MET A 49 15.47 7.68 3.05
CA MET A 49 15.88 6.87 1.90
C MET A 49 16.68 7.72 0.89
N LYS A 50 16.26 8.97 0.65
CA LYS A 50 16.96 9.92 -0.21
C LYS A 50 18.34 10.29 0.29
N SER A 51 18.49 10.55 1.59
CA SER A 51 19.78 10.93 2.19
C SER A 51 20.85 9.84 2.09
N HIS A 52 20.43 8.61 1.85
CA HIS A 52 21.29 7.45 1.65
C HIS A 52 21.34 6.95 0.20
N ASN A 53 20.84 7.75 -0.76
CA ASN A 53 20.81 7.40 -2.19
C ASN A 53 20.18 6.03 -2.48
N LEU A 54 19.10 5.69 -1.75
CA LEU A 54 18.52 4.35 -1.83
C LEU A 54 17.48 4.20 -2.95
N PHE A 55 16.95 5.29 -3.51
CA PHE A 55 16.09 5.20 -4.69
C PHE A 55 16.91 4.89 -5.95
N GLU A 56 16.34 4.10 -6.86
CA GLU A 56 17.01 3.73 -8.11
C GLU A 56 17.38 4.95 -8.96
N SER A 57 16.56 6.01 -8.92
CA SER A 57 16.85 7.32 -9.49
C SER A 57 18.13 8.00 -8.96
N GLN A 58 18.66 7.53 -7.82
CA GLN A 58 19.90 7.96 -7.18
C GLN A 58 21.01 6.90 -7.25
N GLY A 59 20.79 5.80 -8.00
CA GLY A 59 21.70 4.65 -8.07
C GLY A 59 21.49 3.59 -6.98
N GLY A 60 20.40 3.69 -6.20
CA GLY A 60 20.07 2.77 -5.12
C GLY A 60 19.17 1.59 -5.52
N PRO A 61 18.82 0.71 -4.57
CA PRO A 61 18.05 -0.49 -4.85
C PRO A 61 16.51 -0.33 -4.88
N ILE A 62 15.95 0.79 -4.43
CA ILE A 62 14.49 0.97 -4.31
C ILE A 62 13.90 1.39 -5.66
N ILE A 63 13.21 0.46 -6.32
CA ILE A 63 12.58 0.66 -7.64
C ILE A 63 11.08 0.98 -7.59
N LEU A 64 10.44 0.81 -6.42
CA LEU A 64 8.98 0.92 -6.27
C LEU A 64 8.62 1.28 -4.83
N SER A 65 7.67 2.20 -4.66
CA SER A 65 7.12 2.56 -3.35
C SER A 65 5.61 2.33 -3.30
N GLN A 66 5.06 2.05 -2.11
CA GLN A 66 3.62 1.89 -1.92
C GLN A 66 3.11 2.86 -0.87
N ILE A 67 2.03 3.57 -1.19
CA ILE A 67 1.26 4.41 -0.28
C ILE A 67 -0.09 3.73 -0.01
N GLU A 68 -0.54 3.77 1.23
CA GLU A 68 -1.67 3.00 1.75
C GLU A 68 -1.53 1.47 1.54
N ASN A 69 -2.53 0.71 1.99
CA ASN A 69 -2.62 -0.72 1.79
C ASN A 69 -4.06 -1.21 1.69
N GLU A 70 -4.42 -1.78 0.54
CA GLU A 70 -5.73 -2.40 0.25
C GLU A 70 -6.96 -1.52 0.55
N TYR A 71 -6.84 -0.19 0.42
CA TYR A 71 -7.89 0.76 0.80
C TYR A 71 -9.16 0.73 -0.08
N GLY A 72 -9.18 0.00 -1.20
CA GLY A 72 -10.29 0.05 -2.15
C GLY A 72 -11.66 -0.27 -1.54
N ARG A 73 -11.71 -1.18 -0.55
CA ARG A 73 -12.96 -1.50 0.17
C ARG A 73 -13.38 -0.35 1.10
N GLU A 74 -12.44 0.19 1.86
CA GLU A 74 -12.64 1.30 2.78
C GLU A 74 -13.08 2.56 2.03
N ARG A 75 -12.49 2.81 0.86
CA ARG A 75 -12.91 3.91 -0.03
C ARG A 75 -14.41 3.86 -0.31
N ALA A 76 -14.94 2.67 -0.65
CA ALA A 76 -16.36 2.50 -0.91
C ALA A 76 -17.22 2.74 0.34
N LEU A 77 -16.75 2.29 1.51
CA LEU A 77 -17.45 2.47 2.78
C LEU A 77 -17.48 3.93 3.25
N PHE A 78 -16.38 4.67 3.09
CA PHE A 78 -16.29 6.08 3.47
C PHE A 78 -16.88 7.04 2.41
N GLY A 79 -17.30 6.52 1.25
CA GLY A 79 -17.86 7.32 0.17
C GLY A 79 -16.91 8.46 -0.23
N GLN A 80 -17.45 9.67 -0.39
CA GLN A 80 -16.68 10.83 -0.86
C GLN A 80 -15.42 11.11 -0.01
N ALA A 81 -15.49 10.92 1.32
CA ALA A 81 -14.34 11.12 2.18
C ALA A 81 -13.21 10.12 1.87
N GLY A 82 -13.54 8.87 1.53
CA GLY A 82 -12.56 7.89 1.10
C GLY A 82 -11.90 8.24 -0.24
N TYR A 83 -12.68 8.75 -1.20
CA TYR A 83 -12.15 9.23 -2.48
C TYR A 83 -11.24 10.45 -2.31
N ASN A 84 -11.64 11.43 -1.49
CA ASN A 84 -10.82 12.60 -1.17
C ASN A 84 -9.50 12.19 -0.52
N TYR A 85 -9.58 11.32 0.49
CA TYR A 85 -8.41 10.81 1.20
C TYR A 85 -7.41 10.11 0.26
N MET A 86 -7.87 9.20 -0.60
CA MET A 86 -6.96 8.51 -1.51
C MET A 86 -6.39 9.41 -2.61
N THR A 87 -7.16 10.40 -3.06
CA THR A 87 -6.66 11.42 -4.00
C THR A 87 -5.56 12.25 -3.34
N TRP A 88 -5.79 12.68 -2.09
CA TRP A 88 -4.78 13.36 -1.28
C TRP A 88 -3.55 12.48 -1.05
N ALA A 89 -3.72 11.21 -0.66
CA ALA A 89 -2.62 10.30 -0.35
C ALA A 89 -1.73 10.04 -1.58
N ALA A 90 -2.35 9.88 -2.76
CA ALA A 90 -1.61 9.77 -4.02
C ALA A 90 -0.81 11.05 -4.32
N ASN A 91 -1.44 12.22 -4.24
CA ASN A 91 -0.78 13.50 -4.50
C ASN A 91 0.36 13.77 -3.52
N MET A 92 0.17 13.45 -2.24
CA MET A 92 1.20 13.56 -1.20
C MET A 92 2.36 12.62 -1.49
N ALA A 93 2.11 11.35 -1.83
CA ALA A 93 3.17 10.42 -2.19
C ALA A 93 3.98 10.90 -3.42
N LEU A 94 3.29 11.39 -4.45
CA LEU A 94 3.92 11.92 -5.67
C LEU A 94 4.75 13.17 -5.41
N SER A 95 4.31 14.06 -4.51
CA SER A 95 5.04 15.29 -4.17
C SER A 95 6.38 15.01 -3.48
N THR A 96 6.55 13.81 -2.90
CA THR A 96 7.85 13.41 -2.33
C THR A 96 8.94 13.21 -3.39
N GLN A 97 8.60 13.15 -4.68
CA GLN A 97 9.55 13.09 -5.81
C GLN A 97 10.64 12.02 -5.62
N THR A 98 10.26 10.78 -5.33
CA THR A 98 11.19 9.65 -5.16
C THR A 98 11.97 9.31 -6.44
N GLY A 99 11.48 9.74 -7.61
CA GLY A 99 12.04 9.42 -8.92
C GLY A 99 11.75 7.98 -9.37
N VAL A 100 11.00 7.20 -8.58
CA VAL A 100 10.55 5.84 -8.92
C VAL A 100 9.04 5.73 -8.79
N PRO A 101 8.39 4.77 -9.47
CA PRO A 101 6.93 4.65 -9.43
C PRO A 101 6.35 4.40 -8.04
N TRP A 102 5.11 4.85 -7.86
CA TRP A 102 4.29 4.55 -6.70
C TRP A 102 3.17 3.57 -7.08
N VAL A 103 2.84 2.68 -6.16
CA VAL A 103 1.73 1.73 -6.27
C VAL A 103 0.71 1.89 -5.14
N MET A 104 -0.51 1.45 -5.41
CA MET A 104 -1.57 1.18 -4.43
C MET A 104 -2.14 -0.22 -4.72
N CYS A 105 -2.10 -1.13 -3.75
CA CYS A 105 -2.65 -2.47 -3.92
C CYS A 105 -4.16 -2.49 -3.65
N LYS A 106 -4.91 -3.31 -4.40
CA LYS A 106 -6.38 -3.41 -4.36
C LYS A 106 -7.12 -2.07 -4.40
N ASP A 107 -6.64 -1.14 -5.24
CA ASP A 107 -7.31 0.14 -5.46
C ASP A 107 -7.59 0.36 -6.96
N THR A 108 -8.79 0.00 -7.41
CA THR A 108 -9.19 0.14 -8.82
C THR A 108 -9.29 1.61 -9.25
N ALA A 109 -9.41 2.54 -8.31
CA ALA A 109 -9.53 3.97 -8.55
C ALA A 109 -8.25 4.75 -8.17
N ALA A 110 -7.08 4.10 -8.20
CA ALA A 110 -5.79 4.76 -8.03
C ALA A 110 -5.57 5.82 -9.13
N PRO A 111 -5.35 7.09 -8.79
CA PRO A 111 -5.17 8.17 -9.76
C PRO A 111 -3.83 8.05 -10.49
N ASP A 112 -3.71 8.64 -11.66
CA ASP A 112 -2.42 8.68 -12.37
C ASP A 112 -1.40 9.58 -11.65
N PRO A 113 -0.09 9.24 -11.72
CA PRO A 113 0.52 8.08 -12.38
C PRO A 113 0.65 6.83 -11.47
N ILE A 114 -0.09 6.76 -10.34
CA ILE A 114 -0.02 5.61 -9.43
C ILE A 114 -0.47 4.33 -10.13
N ILE A 115 0.31 3.26 -9.98
CA ILE A 115 -0.02 1.95 -10.53
C ILE A 115 -0.87 1.17 -9.53
N ASN A 116 -2.09 0.79 -9.90
CA ASN A 116 -2.87 -0.14 -9.09
C ASN A 116 -2.34 -1.56 -9.28
N SER A 117 -2.32 -2.33 -8.19
CA SER A 117 -1.81 -3.71 -8.17
C SER A 117 -2.79 -4.68 -7.53
N CYS A 118 -2.56 -5.97 -7.77
CA CYS A 118 -3.38 -7.05 -7.24
C CYS A 118 -2.68 -7.80 -6.11
N ASN A 119 -3.47 -8.31 -5.17
CA ASN A 119 -3.07 -9.18 -4.07
C ASN A 119 -3.99 -10.39 -4.05
N GLY A 120 -3.45 -11.57 -3.79
CA GLY A 120 -4.26 -12.79 -3.73
C GLY A 120 -3.45 -14.07 -3.93
N PHE A 121 -4.14 -15.20 -3.95
CA PHE A 121 -3.56 -16.48 -4.41
C PHE A 121 -3.34 -16.48 -5.92
N TYR A 122 -4.17 -15.74 -6.67
CA TYR A 122 -4.16 -15.67 -8.12
C TYR A 122 -4.46 -14.22 -8.57
N CYS A 123 -3.64 -13.69 -9.48
CA CYS A 123 -3.86 -12.38 -10.11
C CYS A 123 -3.80 -12.44 -11.65
N HIS A 124 -3.85 -13.64 -12.25
CA HIS A 124 -3.79 -13.82 -13.71
C HIS A 124 -4.94 -13.13 -14.47
N GLN A 125 -6.11 -12.91 -13.86
CA GLN A 125 -7.21 -12.13 -14.46
C GLN A 125 -7.17 -10.63 -14.15
N PHE A 126 -6.26 -10.18 -13.30
CA PHE A 126 -6.15 -8.76 -12.98
C PHE A 126 -5.64 -7.97 -14.20
N THR A 127 -6.25 -6.80 -14.41
CA THR A 127 -5.82 -5.79 -15.37
C THR A 127 -5.72 -4.46 -14.63
N PRO A 128 -4.64 -3.67 -14.83
CA PRO A 128 -4.54 -2.35 -14.23
C PRO A 128 -5.64 -1.41 -14.75
N ASN A 129 -5.90 -0.33 -14.03
CA ASN A 129 -7.02 0.57 -14.30
C ASN A 129 -6.83 1.46 -15.55
N ARG A 130 -5.66 1.40 -16.19
CA ARG A 130 -5.31 2.10 -17.42
C ARG A 130 -4.42 1.21 -18.30
N PRO A 131 -4.55 1.28 -19.64
CA PRO A 131 -3.83 0.38 -20.56
C PRO A 131 -2.31 0.63 -20.62
N TYR A 132 -1.83 1.82 -20.25
CA TYR A 132 -0.40 2.14 -20.22
C TYR A 132 0.28 1.78 -18.88
N LYS A 133 -0.46 1.28 -17.89
CA LYS A 133 0.12 0.83 -16.62
C LYS A 133 0.52 -0.63 -16.73
N PRO A 134 1.65 -1.05 -16.13
CA PRO A 134 2.00 -2.47 -16.10
C PRO A 134 1.07 -3.23 -15.15
N LYS A 135 0.89 -4.53 -15.42
CA LYS A 135 0.21 -5.46 -14.53
C LYS A 135 1.16 -5.88 -13.41
N LEU A 136 0.80 -5.60 -12.16
CA LEU A 136 1.61 -5.93 -10.98
C LEU A 136 0.82 -6.77 -9.96
N TRP A 137 1.45 -7.83 -9.47
CA TRP A 137 0.98 -8.67 -8.38
C TRP A 137 1.88 -8.44 -7.16
N THR A 138 1.41 -7.65 -6.19
CA THR A 138 2.22 -7.17 -5.05
C THR A 138 2.24 -8.14 -3.88
N GLU A 139 1.27 -9.05 -3.78
CA GLU A 139 1.25 -10.14 -2.79
C GLU A 139 0.80 -11.46 -3.39
N ALA A 140 1.77 -12.30 -3.77
CA ALA A 140 1.54 -13.70 -4.10
C ALA A 140 1.49 -14.54 -2.82
N TRP A 141 0.30 -14.69 -2.24
CA TRP A 141 0.13 -15.35 -0.94
C TRP A 141 0.66 -16.78 -0.98
N SER A 142 1.78 -17.04 -0.31
CA SER A 142 2.48 -18.33 -0.31
C SER A 142 1.90 -19.35 0.68
N GLY A 143 0.79 -19.01 1.32
CA GLY A 143 0.21 -19.70 2.46
C GLY A 143 -0.77 -18.77 3.15
N TRP A 144 -0.94 -18.95 4.47
CA TRP A 144 -1.72 -18.04 5.30
C TRP A 144 -1.06 -17.90 6.67
N PHE A 145 -1.31 -16.78 7.36
CA PHE A 145 -0.85 -16.59 8.73
C PHE A 145 -1.55 -17.59 9.67
N THR A 146 -0.91 -17.89 10.80
CA THR A 146 -1.49 -18.77 11.83
C THR A 146 -1.92 -17.93 13.02
N GLU A 147 -3.18 -18.07 13.41
CA GLU A 147 -3.75 -17.47 14.62
C GLU A 147 -3.62 -18.42 15.83
N PHE A 148 -3.63 -17.88 17.05
CA PHE A 148 -3.56 -18.71 18.25
C PHE A 148 -4.76 -19.65 18.33
N GLY A 149 -4.49 -20.96 18.44
CA GLY A 149 -5.51 -22.00 18.40
C GLY A 149 -6.01 -22.36 17.00
N GLY A 150 -5.53 -21.67 15.96
CA GLY A 150 -5.84 -21.97 14.56
C GLY A 150 -4.98 -23.10 13.99
N PRO A 151 -5.35 -23.62 12.80
CA PRO A 151 -4.57 -24.64 12.12
C PRO A 151 -3.31 -24.07 11.47
N HIS A 152 -2.34 -24.93 11.18
CA HIS A 152 -1.23 -24.57 10.30
C HIS A 152 -1.71 -24.57 8.84
N HIS A 153 -1.75 -23.40 8.21
CA HIS A 153 -2.11 -23.26 6.81
C HIS A 153 -0.91 -23.51 5.90
N GLN A 154 -1.10 -24.25 4.81
CA GLN A 154 -0.06 -24.53 3.81
C GLN A 154 -0.61 -24.28 2.41
N ARG A 155 0.26 -23.82 1.50
CA ARG A 155 -0.02 -23.75 0.06
C ARG A 155 0.96 -24.67 -0.66
N PRO A 156 0.49 -25.60 -1.52
CA PRO A 156 1.40 -26.42 -2.32
C PRO A 156 2.32 -25.56 -3.19
N VAL A 157 3.60 -25.89 -3.24
CA VAL A 157 4.57 -25.17 -4.08
C VAL A 157 4.23 -25.25 -5.57
N GLN A 158 3.60 -26.33 -6.01
CA GLN A 158 3.11 -26.53 -7.37
C GLN A 158 1.97 -25.55 -7.70
N ASP A 159 1.08 -25.28 -6.75
CA ASP A 159 -0.02 -24.32 -6.91
C ASP A 159 0.51 -22.88 -7.00
N LEU A 160 1.48 -22.52 -6.13
CA LEU A 160 2.12 -21.21 -6.20
C LEU A 160 2.87 -21.02 -7.53
N ALA A 161 3.65 -22.02 -7.96
CA ALA A 161 4.36 -21.98 -9.24
C ALA A 161 3.39 -21.84 -10.42
N PHE A 162 2.29 -22.60 -10.42
CA PHE A 162 1.24 -22.50 -11.44
C PHE A 162 0.59 -21.11 -11.45
N ALA A 163 0.27 -20.55 -10.28
CA ALA A 163 -0.35 -19.23 -10.19
C ALA A 163 0.56 -18.12 -10.70
N VAL A 164 1.88 -18.23 -10.49
CA VAL A 164 2.89 -17.30 -11.01
C VAL A 164 3.08 -17.43 -12.52
N ALA A 165 3.00 -18.65 -13.07
CA ALA A 165 3.21 -18.90 -14.49
C ALA A 165 2.00 -18.54 -15.39
N ARG A 166 0.80 -18.41 -14.80
CA ARG A 166 -0.47 -18.21 -15.50
C ARG A 166 -0.76 -16.74 -15.83
#